data_AF-A0A951QCH8-F1
#
_entry.id   AF-A0A951QCH8-F1
#
_cell.length_a   1.000
_cell.length_b   1.000
_cell.length_c   1.000
_cell.angle_alpha   90.00
_cell.angle_beta   90.00
_cell.angle_gamma   90.00
#
_symmetry.space_group_name_H-M   'P 1'
#
loop_
_entity.id
_entity.type
_entity.pdbx_description
1 polymer ?
#
loop_
_entity_poly.entity_id
_entity_poly.type
_entity_poly.pdbx_seq_one_letter_code
_entity_poly.pdbx_strand_id
1 'polypeptide(L)'
;MADTSELSILIDISQVDLDLEPEELEALTSSLKDEISEIVEDAELVRESEIPEGGKPALAGFVLGFLKAIVNVKNIQALMGVLQERFSGKPIELTVEKNGSKYSLKVGRPEDLDKTIAAIQKLAEIE
;
A
#
# COMPACT_ATOMS: atom_id res chain seq x y z
N MET A 1 20.87 2.67 18.81
CA MET A 1 20.43 1.39 18.21
C MET A 1 19.10 1.71 17.59
N ALA A 2 19.00 1.59 16.27
CA ALA A 2 17.85 2.10 15.53
C ALA A 2 16.77 1.03 15.55
N ASP A 3 15.78 1.21 16.42
CA ASP A 3 14.47 0.56 16.27
C ASP A 3 13.82 1.20 15.04
N THR A 4 14.28 0.74 13.88
CA THR A 4 13.74 1.06 12.58
C THR A 4 12.46 0.25 12.48
N SER A 5 11.38 0.75 13.07
CA SER A 5 10.04 0.13 13.00
C SER A 5 9.60 0.08 11.53
N GLU A 6 10.00 -0.97 10.83
CA GLU A 6 9.61 -1.30 9.46
C GLU A 6 8.16 -1.83 9.48
N LEU A 7 7.37 -1.37 8.52
CA LEU A 7 5.96 -1.69 8.41
C LEU A 7 5.69 -2.23 7.02
N SER A 8 5.01 -3.36 6.96
CA SER A 8 4.54 -3.88 5.68
C SER A 8 3.20 -3.24 5.35
N ILE A 9 3.10 -2.53 4.24
CA ILE A 9 1.86 -1.91 3.78
C ILE A 9 1.45 -2.55 2.47
N LEU A 10 0.29 -3.17 2.49
CA LEU A 10 -0.35 -3.72 1.31
C LEU A 10 -1.35 -2.71 0.77
N ILE A 11 -1.09 -2.25 -0.45
CA ILE A 11 -1.83 -1.24 -1.19
C ILE A 11 -2.71 -1.98 -2.21
N ASP A 12 -4.02 -1.92 -2.01
CA ASP A 12 -5.03 -2.42 -2.95
C ASP A 12 -5.63 -1.26 -3.74
N ILE A 13 -5.29 -1.24 -5.03
CA ILE A 13 -5.80 -0.31 -6.04
C ILE A 13 -6.76 -1.00 -7.01
N SER A 14 -6.99 -2.30 -6.85
CA SER A 14 -7.90 -3.11 -7.67
C SER A 14 -9.37 -2.73 -7.45
N GLN A 15 -9.69 -2.30 -6.23
CA GLN A 15 -11.03 -1.85 -5.82
C GLN A 15 -11.30 -0.39 -6.18
N VAL A 16 -10.30 0.33 -6.69
CA VAL A 16 -10.49 1.71 -7.09
C VAL A 16 -11.29 1.70 -8.38
N ASP A 17 -12.40 2.44 -8.37
CA ASP A 17 -13.23 2.66 -9.55
C ASP A 17 -12.48 3.57 -10.54
N LEU A 18 -11.48 2.98 -11.20
CA LEU A 18 -10.61 3.62 -12.18
C LEU A 18 -11.07 3.34 -13.61
N ASP A 19 -12.04 2.44 -13.81
CA ASP A 19 -12.52 1.98 -15.12
C ASP A 19 -11.34 1.53 -16.03
N LEU A 20 -10.29 0.96 -15.43
CA LEU A 20 -9.06 0.57 -16.12
C LEU A 20 -9.15 -0.86 -16.65
N GLU A 21 -8.61 -1.06 -17.84
CA GLU A 21 -8.39 -2.39 -18.38
C GLU A 21 -7.26 -3.12 -17.59
N PRO A 22 -7.21 -4.47 -17.62
CA PRO A 22 -6.19 -5.23 -16.89
C PRO A 22 -4.75 -4.80 -17.24
N GLU A 23 -4.49 -4.48 -18.50
CA GLU A 23 -3.18 -4.00 -18.98
C GLU A 23 -2.83 -2.62 -18.40
N GLU A 24 -3.81 -1.72 -18.29
CA GLU A 24 -3.62 -0.40 -17.69
C GLU A 24 -3.43 -0.48 -16.18
N LEU A 25 -4.16 -1.38 -15.51
CA LEU A 25 -3.99 -1.65 -14.09
C LEU A 25 -2.60 -2.24 -13.82
N GLU A 26 -2.10 -3.13 -14.67
CA GLU A 26 -0.74 -3.68 -14.57
C GLU A 26 0.32 -2.57 -14.75
N ALA A 27 0.17 -1.74 -15.77
CA ALA A 27 1.07 -0.61 -16.01
C ALA A 27 1.06 0.40 -14.84
N LEU A 28 -0.12 0.70 -14.29
CA LEU A 28 -0.27 1.56 -13.11
C LEU A 28 0.39 0.94 -11.88
N THR A 29 0.18 -0.35 -11.65
CA THR A 29 0.76 -1.09 -10.52
C THR A 29 2.29 -1.09 -10.62
N SER A 30 2.83 -1.35 -11.81
CA SER A 30 4.27 -1.34 -12.07
C SER A 30 4.88 0.06 -11.89
N SER A 31 4.24 1.09 -12.43
CA SER A 31 4.68 2.49 -12.26
C SER A 31 4.67 2.92 -10.80
N LEU A 32 3.60 2.58 -10.07
CA LEU A 32 3.47 2.92 -8.65
C LEU A 32 4.53 2.19 -7.82
N LYS A 33 4.84 0.94 -8.15
CA LYS A 33 5.94 0.19 -7.52
C LYS A 33 7.26 0.95 -7.62
N ASP A 34 7.63 1.38 -8.83
CA ASP A 34 8.89 2.11 -9.06
C ASP A 34 8.90 3.42 -8.27
N GLU A 35 7.82 4.21 -8.32
CA GLU A 35 7.72 5.48 -7.58
C GLU A 35 7.83 5.28 -6.07
N ILE A 36 7.10 4.32 -5.50
CA ILE A 36 7.16 4.10 -4.05
C ILE A 36 8.49 3.47 -3.64
N SER A 37 9.13 2.66 -4.51
CA SER A 37 10.44 2.05 -4.24
C SER A 37 11.55 3.08 -4.01
N GLU A 38 11.39 4.33 -4.46
CA GLU A 38 12.35 5.40 -4.20
C GLU A 38 12.23 6.01 -2.79
N ILE A 39 11.09 5.80 -2.11
CA ILE A 39 10.78 6.38 -0.80
C ILE A 39 10.60 5.34 0.32
N VAL A 40 10.23 4.11 -0.04
CA VAL A 40 10.09 2.99 0.90
C VAL A 40 11.38 2.15 0.92
N GLU A 41 11.54 1.30 1.92
CA GLU A 41 12.71 0.42 2.04
C GLU A 41 12.67 -0.70 0.99
N ASP A 42 11.48 -1.24 0.71
CA ASP A 42 11.27 -2.27 -0.32
C ASP A 42 9.86 -2.19 -0.92
N ALA A 43 9.72 -2.48 -2.21
CA ALA A 43 8.43 -2.51 -2.90
C ALA A 43 8.33 -3.71 -3.84
N GLU A 44 7.33 -4.56 -3.61
CA GLU A 44 7.11 -5.81 -4.33
C GLU A 44 5.65 -5.98 -4.78
N LEU A 45 5.48 -6.75 -5.87
CA LEU A 45 4.15 -7.14 -6.35
C LEU A 45 3.65 -8.31 -5.53
N VAL A 46 2.38 -8.27 -5.11
CA VAL A 46 1.83 -9.33 -4.26
C VAL A 46 1.48 -10.56 -5.07
N ARG A 47 1.93 -11.74 -4.63
CA ARG A 47 1.59 -13.01 -5.27
C ARG A 47 0.20 -13.48 -4.87
N GLU A 48 -0.47 -14.25 -5.74
CA GLU A 48 -1.78 -14.84 -5.41
C GLU A 48 -1.71 -15.69 -4.13
N SER A 49 -0.57 -16.34 -3.90
CA SER A 49 -0.34 -17.19 -2.73
C SER A 49 -0.25 -16.41 -1.40
N GLU A 50 -0.14 -15.08 -1.45
CA GLU A 50 0.00 -14.21 -0.29
C GLU A 50 -1.28 -13.45 0.08
N ILE A 51 -2.31 -13.47 -0.78
CA ILE A 51 -3.62 -12.86 -0.50
C ILE A 51 -4.63 -13.93 -0.09
N PRO A 52 -5.27 -13.81 1.09
CA PRO A 52 -6.42 -14.64 1.43
C PRO A 52 -7.65 -14.17 0.63
N GLU A 53 -7.98 -14.90 -0.44
CA GLU A 53 -9.26 -14.89 -1.18
C GLU A 53 -9.79 -13.51 -1.66
N GLY A 54 -9.69 -13.23 -2.97
CA GLY A 54 -10.44 -12.13 -3.60
C GLY A 54 -9.71 -11.38 -4.71
N GLY A 55 -8.40 -11.57 -4.85
CA GLY A 55 -7.60 -10.97 -5.91
C GLY A 55 -7.91 -11.56 -7.29
N LYS A 56 -8.10 -10.72 -8.31
CA LYS A 56 -8.12 -11.20 -9.70
C LYS A 56 -6.70 -11.64 -10.08
N PRO A 57 -6.49 -12.91 -10.48
CA PRO A 57 -5.17 -13.39 -10.85
C PRO A 57 -4.64 -12.61 -12.07
N ALA A 58 -3.42 -12.10 -11.97
CA ALA A 58 -2.67 -11.53 -13.08
C ALA A 58 -2.09 -12.63 -13.97
N LEU A 59 -1.71 -12.25 -15.19
CA LEU A 59 -0.76 -13.05 -15.98
C LEU A 59 0.55 -13.12 -15.18
N ALA A 60 1.02 -14.33 -14.84
CA ALA A 60 2.21 -14.62 -14.00
C ALA A 60 2.01 -14.78 -12.47
N GLY A 61 0.78 -14.95 -11.96
CA GLY A 61 0.56 -15.40 -10.58
C GLY A 61 0.72 -14.31 -9.50
N PHE A 62 0.79 -13.05 -9.93
CA PHE A 62 0.62 -11.87 -9.08
C PHE A 62 -0.86 -11.48 -9.01
N VAL A 63 -1.22 -10.63 -8.06
CA VAL A 63 -2.57 -10.07 -7.99
C VAL A 63 -2.55 -8.67 -8.60
N LEU A 64 -3.29 -8.47 -9.70
CA LEU A 64 -3.35 -7.17 -10.36
C LEU A 64 -3.95 -6.12 -9.41
N GLY A 65 -3.29 -4.97 -9.34
CA GLY A 65 -3.71 -3.88 -8.46
C GLY A 65 -3.36 -4.09 -6.98
N PHE A 66 -2.45 -5.02 -6.65
CA PHE A 66 -1.94 -5.18 -5.29
C PHE A 66 -0.43 -4.97 -5.25
N LEU A 67 0.00 -4.10 -4.34
CA LEU A 67 1.40 -3.82 -4.07
C LEU A 67 1.69 -3.99 -2.59
N LYS A 68 2.86 -4.51 -2.26
CA LYS A 68 3.34 -4.55 -0.88
C LYS A 68 4.60 -3.70 -0.79
N ALA A 69 4.60 -2.80 0.17
CA ALA A 69 5.66 -1.84 0.39
C ALA A 69 6.13 -1.93 1.85
N ILE A 70 7.42 -2.14 2.06
CA ILE A 70 8.06 -2.07 3.37
C ILE A 70 8.49 -0.63 3.58
N VAL A 71 7.85 0.08 4.50
CA VAL A 71 8.12 1.49 4.75
C VAL A 71 8.46 1.74 6.21
N ASN A 72 9.36 2.69 6.44
CA ASN A 72 9.63 3.18 7.77
C ASN A 72 8.55 4.19 8.22
N VAL A 73 8.26 4.22 9.52
CA VAL A 73 7.39 5.24 10.15
C VAL A 73 7.78 6.68 9.77
N LYS A 74 9.06 6.96 9.52
CA LYS A 74 9.54 8.27 9.07
C LYS A 74 9.15 8.61 7.63
N ASN A 75 9.02 7.59 6.78
CA ASN A 75 8.74 7.74 5.34
C ASN A 75 7.26 7.52 5.01
N ILE A 76 6.44 7.12 5.99
CA ILE A 76 5.01 6.87 5.78
C ILE A 76 4.27 8.09 5.22
N GLN A 77 4.61 9.28 5.71
CA GLN A 77 3.97 10.51 5.26
C GLN A 77 4.29 10.80 3.78
N ALA A 78 5.51 10.47 3.34
CA ALA A 78 5.89 10.59 1.92
C ALA A 78 5.12 9.58 1.06
N LEU A 79 5.04 8.32 1.49
CA LEU A 79 4.27 7.27 0.81
C LEU A 79 2.79 7.66 0.66
N MET A 80 2.19 8.13 1.75
CA MET A 80 0.80 8.59 1.74
C MET A 80 0.60 9.79 0.80
N GLY A 81 1.58 10.71 0.74
CA GLY A 81 1.56 11.84 -0.19
C GLY A 81 1.54 11.40 -1.66
N VAL A 82 2.41 10.45 -2.03
CA VAL A 82 2.44 9.87 -3.39
C VAL A 82 1.11 9.22 -3.75
N LEU A 83 0.55 8.41 -2.84
CA LEU A 83 -0.74 7.76 -3.06
C LEU A 83 -1.88 8.78 -3.20
N GLN A 84 -1.90 9.83 -2.38
CA GLN A 84 -2.93 10.86 -2.50
C GLN A 84 -2.82 11.65 -3.81
N GLU A 85 -1.60 12.00 -4.23
CA GLU A 85 -1.37 12.69 -5.50
C GLU A 85 -1.80 11.81 -6.68
N ARG A 86 -1.40 10.53 -6.65
CA ARG A 86 -1.67 9.58 -7.72
C ARG A 86 -3.14 9.23 -7.86
N PHE A 87 -3.83 8.99 -6.75
CA PHE A 87 -5.23 8.60 -6.74
C PHE A 87 -6.19 9.79 -6.63
N SER A 88 -5.69 11.03 -6.43
CA SER A 88 -6.44 12.30 -6.55
C SER A 88 -7.85 12.28 -5.94
N GLY A 89 -7.99 11.73 -4.74
CA GLY A 89 -9.28 11.66 -4.03
C GLY A 89 -10.07 10.37 -4.22
N LYS A 90 -9.53 9.39 -4.96
CA LYS A 90 -10.14 8.07 -5.11
C LYS A 90 -9.76 7.16 -3.93
N PRO A 91 -10.73 6.45 -3.33
CA PRO A 91 -10.46 5.56 -2.21
C PRO A 91 -9.70 4.31 -2.65
N ILE A 92 -8.49 4.16 -2.13
CA ILE A 92 -7.69 2.93 -2.13
C ILE A 92 -7.81 2.22 -0.78
N GLU A 93 -7.54 0.93 -0.73
CA GLU A 93 -7.49 0.18 0.54
C GLU A 93 -6.05 -0.12 0.91
N LEU A 94 -5.66 0.23 2.13
CA LEU A 94 -4.32 0.04 2.67
C LEU A 94 -4.39 -0.89 3.87
N THR A 95 -3.63 -1.98 3.81
CA THR A 95 -3.49 -2.92 4.93
C THR A 95 -2.09 -2.81 5.50
N VAL A 96 -1.97 -2.25 6.70
CA VAL A 96 -0.72 -2.12 7.43
C VAL A 96 -0.52 -3.35 8.32
N GLU A 97 0.60 -4.03 8.18
CA GLU A 97 1.03 -5.13 9.02
C GLU A 97 2.27 -4.72 9.84
N LYS A 98 2.18 -4.87 11.16
CA LYS A 98 3.32 -4.75 12.10
C LYS A 98 3.26 -5.88 13.12
N ASN A 99 4.37 -6.61 13.28
CA ASN A 99 4.53 -7.65 14.32
C ASN A 99 3.37 -8.68 14.35
N GLY A 100 2.90 -9.08 13.16
CA GLY A 100 1.78 -10.02 12.98
C GLY A 100 0.37 -9.42 13.15
N SER A 101 0.24 -8.14 13.51
CA SER A 101 -1.04 -7.44 13.55
C SER A 101 -1.31 -6.72 12.23
N LYS A 102 -2.45 -7.03 11.59
CA LYS A 102 -2.91 -6.42 10.34
C LYS A 102 -4.02 -5.40 10.59
N TYR A 103 -3.94 -4.25 9.95
CA TYR A 103 -4.89 -3.15 10.04
C TYR A 103 -5.25 -2.67 8.64
N SER A 104 -6.47 -2.97 8.19
CA SER A 104 -7.00 -2.50 6.91
C SER A 104 -7.74 -1.18 7.08
N LEU A 105 -7.40 -0.20 6.24
CA LEU A 105 -7.83 1.19 6.29
C LEU A 105 -8.14 1.64 4.86
N LYS A 106 -9.23 2.38 4.65
CA LYS A 106 -9.50 2.98 3.34
C LYS A 106 -8.89 4.38 3.33
N VAL A 107 -8.02 4.64 2.36
CA VAL A 107 -7.37 5.94 2.18
C VAL A 107 -7.80 6.49 0.84
N GLY A 108 -8.65 7.50 0.86
CA GLY A 108 -9.09 8.17 -0.37
C GLY A 108 -9.27 9.65 -0.18
N ARG A 109 -9.43 10.08 1.06
CA ARG A 109 -9.62 11.47 1.42
C ARG A 109 -8.44 11.94 2.26
N PRO A 110 -8.16 13.24 2.28
CA PRO A 110 -7.14 13.81 3.15
C PRO A 110 -7.36 13.44 4.62
N GLU A 111 -8.62 13.35 5.06
CA GLU A 111 -9.00 12.94 6.43
C GLU A 111 -8.61 11.49 6.80
N ASP A 112 -8.47 10.61 5.80
CA ASP A 112 -8.06 9.21 6.02
C ASP A 112 -6.54 9.09 6.15
N LEU A 113 -5.81 10.04 5.55
CA LEU A 113 -4.36 10.11 5.58
C LEU A 113 -3.87 10.36 7.01
N ASP A 114 -4.41 11.37 7.70
CA ASP A 114 -4.09 11.65 9.10
C ASP A 114 -4.39 10.46 10.01
N LYS A 115 -5.53 9.78 9.80
CA LYS A 115 -5.89 8.58 10.57
C LYS A 115 -4.90 7.44 10.34
N THR A 116 -4.45 7.27 9.10
CA THR A 116 -3.52 6.21 8.72
C THR A 116 -2.15 6.47 9.31
N ILE A 117 -1.64 7.69 9.21
CA ILE A 117 -0.39 8.09 9.86
C ILE A 117 -0.49 7.93 11.38
N ALA A 118 -1.58 8.39 12.00
CA ALA A 118 -1.76 8.27 13.45
C ALA A 118 -1.87 6.80 13.91
N ALA A 119 -2.57 5.95 13.14
CA ALA A 119 -2.63 4.52 13.41
C ALA A 119 -1.23 3.90 13.33
N ILE A 120 -0.48 4.22 12.27
CA ILE A 120 0.88 3.73 12.05
C ILE A 120 1.84 4.20 13.13
N GLN A 121 1.78 5.47 13.54
CA GLN A 121 2.59 6.00 14.64
C GLN A 121 2.25 5.31 15.96
N LYS A 122 0.96 5.08 16.25
CA LYS A 122 0.57 4.29 17.44
C LYS A 122 1.10 2.86 17.36
N LEU A 123 1.06 2.23 16.20
CA LEU A 123 1.66 0.90 16.01
C LEU A 123 3.17 0.94 16.17
N ALA A 124 3.83 2.02 15.75
CA ALA A 124 5.25 2.26 15.95
C ALA A 124 5.60 2.32 17.44
N GLU A 125 4.81 3.05 18.24
CA GLU A 125 5.03 3.27 19.67
C GLU A 125 4.70 2.05 20.55
N ILE A 126 3.94 1.07 20.04
CA ILE A 126 3.75 -0.22 20.72
C ILE A 126 5.01 -1.06 20.48
N GLU A 127 6.04 -0.79 21.29
CA GLU A 127 7.26 -1.60 21.47
C GLU A 127 7.39 -2.06 22.93
#